data_AF-A0A9P1JXL8-F1
#
_entry.id   AF-A0A9P1JXL8-F1
#
_cell.length_a   1.000
_cell.length_b   1.000
_cell.length_c   1.000
_cell.angle_alpha   90.00
_cell.angle_beta   90.00
_cell.angle_gamma   90.00
#
_symmetry.space_group_name_H-M   'P 1'
#
loop_
_entity.id
_entity.type
_entity.pdbx_description
1 polymer ?
#
loop_
_entity_poly.entity_id
_entity_poly.type
_entity_poly.pdbx_seq_one_letter_code
_entity_poly.pdbx_strand_id
1 'polypeptide(L)'
;MTGAEHISVFHARIDGQESPGERRFCARCGSALWVSDPRWPELVHPFASAIDSPLPEAPAHVHMMLGSKANWVPVEAGPGDERSDDYPPESLEEWHRAHGMLESGKPDGGA
;
A
#
# COMPACT_ATOMS: atom_id res chain seq x y z
N MET A 1 14.24 -18.83 7.96
CA MET A 1 13.20 -18.28 7.05
C MET A 1 13.47 -18.83 5.66
N THR A 2 12.47 -19.39 5.00
CA THR A 2 12.56 -19.94 3.63
C THR A 2 11.79 -19.05 2.66
N GLY A 3 12.03 -19.16 1.34
CA GLY A 3 11.25 -18.45 0.31
C GLY A 3 11.85 -17.11 -0.15
N ALA A 4 12.94 -16.65 0.46
CA ALA A 4 13.65 -15.45 0.02
C ALA A 4 14.16 -15.57 -1.42
N GLU A 5 14.52 -16.78 -1.83
CA GLU A 5 14.94 -17.14 -3.18
C GLU A 5 13.83 -16.99 -4.24
N HIS A 6 12.58 -16.77 -3.82
CA HIS A 6 11.44 -16.52 -4.71
C HIS A 6 11.03 -15.06 -4.77
N ILE A 7 11.71 -14.16 -4.04
CA ILE A 7 11.40 -12.74 -4.06
C ILE A 7 12.09 -12.11 -5.27
N SER A 8 11.32 -11.43 -6.10
CA SER A 8 11.81 -10.63 -7.22
C SER A 8 11.39 -9.18 -7.06
N VAL A 9 12.10 -8.29 -7.77
CA VAL A 9 11.89 -6.84 -7.71
C VAL A 9 11.49 -6.34 -9.10
N PHE A 10 10.49 -5.46 -9.14
CA PHE A 10 10.11 -4.72 -10.34
C PHE A 10 10.16 -3.21 -10.08
N HIS A 11 10.79 -2.48 -11.00
CA HIS A 11 10.80 -1.03 -11.04
C HIS A 11 9.87 -0.54 -12.15
N ALA A 12 8.91 0.32 -11.79
CA ALA A 12 8.02 0.91 -12.79
C ALA A 12 8.77 1.91 -13.67
N ARG A 13 8.37 2.04 -14.94
CA ARG A 13 8.82 3.12 -15.81
C ARG A 13 7.77 4.23 -15.86
N ILE A 14 8.16 5.44 -15.49
CA ILE A 14 7.31 6.62 -15.43
C ILE A 14 7.97 7.68 -16.31
N ASP A 15 7.26 8.19 -17.31
CA ASP A 15 7.77 9.15 -18.29
C ASP A 15 9.11 8.73 -18.92
N GLY A 16 9.24 7.43 -19.21
CA GLY A 16 10.42 6.82 -19.81
C GLY A 16 11.59 6.58 -18.84
N GLN A 17 11.51 7.07 -17.60
CA GLN A 17 12.52 6.87 -16.56
C GLN A 17 12.15 5.71 -15.63
N GLU A 18 13.16 4.98 -15.17
CA GLU A 18 12.95 3.94 -14.17
C GLU A 18 12.76 4.56 -12.78
N SER A 19 11.69 4.17 -12.09
CA SER A 19 11.39 4.60 -10.72
C SER A 19 12.31 3.87 -9.74
N PRO A 20 12.91 4.57 -8.76
CA PRO A 20 13.71 3.91 -7.73
C PRO A 20 12.86 3.06 -6.77
N GLY A 21 11.53 3.20 -6.80
CA GLY A 21 10.61 2.40 -5.99
C GLY A 21 10.59 0.93 -6.40
N GLU A 22 10.86 0.08 -5.43
CA GLU A 22 10.97 -1.36 -5.57
C GLU A 22 9.64 -2.03 -5.22
N ARG A 23 9.01 -2.68 -6.21
CA ARG A 23 7.83 -3.53 -5.98
C ARG A 23 8.31 -4.96 -5.83
N ARG A 24 8.23 -5.50 -4.61
CA ARG A 24 8.62 -6.88 -4.33
C ARG A 24 7.45 -7.83 -4.41
N PHE A 25 7.66 -8.92 -5.13
CA PHE A 25 6.64 -9.93 -5.39
C PHE A 25 7.25 -11.33 -5.43
N CYS A 26 6.41 -12.35 -5.27
CA CYS A 26 6.82 -13.74 -5.42
C CYS A 26 6.93 -14.11 -6.91
N ALA A 27 8.11 -14.50 -7.39
CA ALA A 27 8.35 -14.90 -8.77
C ALA A 27 7.63 -16.18 -9.19
N ARG A 28 7.18 -17.00 -8.23
CA ARG A 28 6.47 -18.25 -8.53
C ARG A 28 4.97 -18.06 -8.77
N CYS A 29 4.32 -17.21 -7.98
CA CYS A 29 2.87 -17.03 -8.02
C CYS A 29 2.41 -15.61 -8.35
N GLY A 30 3.31 -14.63 -8.43
CA GLY A 30 3.01 -13.24 -8.73
C GLY A 30 2.45 -12.43 -7.55
N SER A 31 2.28 -13.02 -6.37
CA SER A 31 1.75 -12.31 -5.20
C SER A 31 2.59 -11.09 -4.86
N ALA A 32 1.95 -9.93 -4.74
CA ALA A 32 2.57 -8.70 -4.27
C ALA A 32 2.86 -8.81 -2.76
N LEU A 33 4.07 -8.43 -2.34
CA LEU A 33 4.53 -8.60 -0.97
C LEU A 33 4.67 -7.25 -0.25
N TRP A 34 5.52 -6.37 -0.75
CA TRP A 34 5.63 -4.99 -0.26
C TRP A 34 6.24 -4.05 -1.30
N VAL A 35 6.12 -2.75 -1.04
CA VAL A 35 6.80 -1.69 -1.77
C VAL A 35 7.70 -0.92 -0.81
N SER A 36 8.90 -0.56 -1.27
CA SER A 36 9.81 0.35 -0.58
C SER A 36 10.47 1.28 -1.60
N ASP A 37 10.88 2.46 -1.18
CA ASP A 37 11.52 3.42 -2.07
C ASP A 37 12.65 4.14 -1.32
N PRO A 38 13.88 4.20 -1.88
CA PRO A 38 15.02 4.80 -1.20
C PRO A 38 14.86 6.31 -0.96
N ARG A 39 13.86 6.97 -1.56
CA ARG A 39 13.51 8.36 -1.27
C ARG A 39 12.84 8.52 0.11
N TRP A 40 12.27 7.44 0.66
CA TRP A 40 11.67 7.35 1.99
C TRP A 40 12.17 6.08 2.71
N PRO A 41 13.47 6.05 3.09
CA PRO A 41 14.12 4.84 3.61
C PRO A 41 13.54 4.32 4.93
N GLU A 42 12.78 5.17 5.66
CA GLU A 42 12.07 4.85 6.89
C GLU A 42 10.75 4.10 6.66
N LEU A 43 10.24 4.05 5.42
CA LEU A 43 8.94 3.48 5.09
C LEU A 43 9.04 2.13 4.36
N VAL A 44 8.20 1.20 4.78
CA VAL A 44 7.90 -0.05 4.08
C VAL A 44 6.39 -0.19 4.00
N HIS A 45 5.88 -0.45 2.80
CA HIS A 45 4.44 -0.57 2.54
C HIS A 45 4.09 -2.04 2.21
N PRO A 46 3.80 -2.88 3.22
CA PRO A 46 3.36 -4.25 2.99
C PRO A 46 1.95 -4.29 2.37
N PHE A 47 1.70 -5.27 1.51
CA PHE A 47 0.33 -5.58 1.10
C PHE A 47 -0.36 -6.36 2.21
N ALA A 48 -1.60 -5.98 2.54
CA ALA A 48 -2.40 -6.68 3.56
C ALA A 48 -2.52 -8.19 3.30
N SER A 49 -2.58 -8.59 2.03
CA SER A 49 -2.60 -10.01 1.60
C SER A 49 -1.34 -10.80 1.92
N ALA A 50 -0.24 -10.14 2.26
CA ALA A 50 1.02 -10.76 2.67
C ALA A 50 1.14 -10.94 4.19
N ILE A 51 0.15 -10.48 4.96
CA ILE A 51 0.07 -10.65 6.40
C ILE A 51 -0.78 -11.89 6.71
N ASP A 52 -0.25 -12.82 7.49
CA ASP A 52 -0.88 -14.11 7.82
C ASP A 52 -1.58 -14.11 9.19
N SER A 53 -1.48 -13.01 9.94
CA SER A 53 -2.27 -12.77 11.14
C SER A 53 -3.59 -12.08 10.82
N PRO A 54 -4.62 -12.26 11.67
CA PRO A 54 -5.86 -11.48 11.55
C PRO A 54 -5.57 -9.98 11.58
N LEU A 55 -6.05 -9.26 10.57
CA LEU A 55 -6.05 -7.80 10.52
C LEU A 55 -7.38 -7.26 11.05
N PRO A 56 -7.39 -6.09 11.71
CA PRO A 56 -8.63 -5.43 12.08
C PRO A 56 -9.41 -5.02 10.83
N GLU A 57 -10.72 -4.82 10.99
CA GLU A 57 -11.53 -4.20 9.95
C GLU A 57 -11.03 -2.77 9.68
N ALA A 58 -10.96 -2.38 8.41
CA ALA A 58 -10.54 -1.04 8.04
C ALA A 58 -11.62 -0.03 8.49
N PRO A 59 -11.24 1.03 9.24
CA PRO A 59 -12.21 2.00 9.76
C PRO A 59 -12.81 2.89 8.67
N ALA A 60 -12.18 2.97 7.49
CA ALA A 60 -12.65 3.69 6.33
C ALA A 60 -11.97 3.16 5.05
N HIS A 61 -12.56 3.45 3.90
CA HIS A 61 -11.97 3.20 2.59
C HIS A 61 -11.87 4.49 1.77
N VAL A 62 -10.75 4.63 1.05
CA VAL A 62 -10.51 5.70 0.08
C VAL A 62 -10.21 5.06 -1.28
N HIS A 63 -10.91 5.50 -2.32
CA HIS A 63 -10.77 4.99 -3.68
C HIS A 63 -10.04 6.02 -4.53
N MET A 64 -8.82 5.70 -4.93
CA MET A 64 -7.92 6.59 -5.67
C MET A 64 -7.66 6.08 -7.10
N MET A 65 -7.15 6.96 -7.96
CA MET A 65 -6.80 6.64 -9.35
C MET A 65 -7.99 6.13 -10.18
N LEU A 66 -9.22 6.55 -9.84
CA LEU A 66 -10.44 6.10 -10.53
C LEU A 66 -10.51 6.56 -11.99
N GLY A 67 -9.86 7.66 -12.35
CA GLY A 67 -9.74 8.15 -13.72
C GLY A 67 -8.86 7.26 -14.60
N SER A 68 -7.98 6.46 -13.99
CA SER A 68 -7.12 5.47 -14.68
C SER A 68 -7.71 4.07 -14.72
N LYS A 69 -8.83 3.81 -14.02
CA LYS A 69 -9.47 2.49 -14.03
C LYS A 69 -10.03 2.18 -15.43
N ALA A 70 -10.07 0.91 -15.81
CA ALA A 70 -10.78 0.51 -17.02
C ALA A 70 -12.27 0.86 -16.92
N ASN A 71 -12.86 1.39 -17.99
CA ASN A 71 -14.24 1.89 -17.96
C ASN A 71 -15.28 0.81 -17.62
N TRP A 72 -15.00 -0.46 -17.90
CA TRP A 72 -15.87 -1.60 -17.59
C TRP A 72 -15.76 -2.13 -16.15
N VAL A 73 -14.80 -1.66 -15.35
CA VAL A 73 -14.65 -2.11 -13.96
C VAL A 73 -15.56 -1.28 -13.04
N PRO A 74 -16.51 -1.90 -12.32
CA PRO A 74 -17.33 -1.19 -11.34
C PRO A 74 -16.50 -0.76 -10.13
N VAL A 75 -16.92 0.30 -9.45
CA VAL A 75 -16.30 0.78 -8.21
C VAL A 75 -17.18 0.36 -7.03
N GLU A 76 -16.66 -0.52 -6.19
CA GLU A 76 -17.32 -1.03 -4.98
C GLU A 76 -17.05 -0.09 -3.81
N ALA A 77 -17.72 1.06 -3.78
CA ALA A 77 -17.53 2.08 -2.75
C ALA A 77 -18.79 2.25 -1.89
N GLY A 78 -18.61 2.16 -0.58
CA GLY A 78 -19.66 2.31 0.43
C GLY A 78 -20.17 3.74 0.59
N PRO A 79 -21.23 3.94 1.39
CA PRO A 79 -21.71 5.28 1.73
C PRO A 79 -20.64 6.07 2.49
N GLY A 80 -20.22 7.21 1.94
CA GLY A 80 -19.23 8.09 2.56
C GLY A 80 -17.77 7.79 2.22
N ASP A 81 -17.49 6.70 1.48
CA ASP A 81 -16.14 6.43 0.97
C ASP A 81 -15.68 7.57 0.04
N GLU A 82 -14.48 8.08 0.30
CA GLU A 82 -13.87 9.12 -0.53
C GLU A 82 -13.47 8.54 -1.90
N ARG A 83 -13.65 9.34 -2.95
CA ARG A 83 -13.38 8.95 -4.33
C ARG A 83 -12.61 10.04 -5.04
N SER A 84 -11.47 9.67 -5.61
CA SER A 84 -10.59 10.56 -6.37
C SER A 84 -10.25 9.95 -7.73
N ASP A 85 -10.37 10.77 -8.79
CA ASP A 85 -9.97 10.36 -10.15
C ASP A 85 -8.46 10.14 -10.25
N ASP A 86 -7.69 10.94 -9.49
CA ASP A 86 -6.23 10.81 -9.32
C ASP A 86 -5.90 10.43 -7.87
N TYR A 87 -4.71 10.81 -7.40
CA TYR A 87 -4.34 10.72 -5.99
C TYR A 87 -5.24 11.62 -5.12
N PRO A 88 -5.63 11.19 -3.90
CA PRO A 88 -6.31 12.05 -2.94
C PRO A 88 -5.45 13.27 -2.59
N PRO A 89 -6.07 14.38 -2.13
CA PRO A 89 -5.34 15.59 -1.77
C PRO A 89 -4.43 15.41 -0.55
N GLU A 90 -4.74 14.44 0.31
CA GLU A 90 -3.95 14.08 1.49
C GLU A 90 -3.11 12.82 1.25
N SER A 91 -1.93 12.79 1.86
CA SER A 91 -1.12 11.57 1.98
C SER A 91 -1.73 10.60 2.99
N LEU A 92 -1.36 9.32 2.89
CA LEU A 92 -1.78 8.30 3.86
C LEU A 92 -1.39 8.67 5.30
N GLU A 93 -0.24 9.33 5.51
CA GLU A 93 0.17 9.79 6.85
C GLU A 93 -0.72 10.94 7.35
N GLU A 94 -1.00 11.93 6.49
CA GLU A 94 -1.90 13.05 6.82
C GLU A 94 -3.31 12.54 7.13
N TRP A 95 -3.80 11.58 6.36
CA TRP A 95 -5.07 10.91 6.61
C TRP A 95 -5.09 10.27 8.00
N HIS A 96 -4.09 9.44 8.33
CA HIS A 96 -4.01 8.85 9.67
C HIS A 96 -3.92 9.91 10.77
N ARG A 97 -3.22 11.02 10.53
CA ARG A 97 -3.11 12.13 11.50
C ARG A 97 -4.47 12.77 11.74
N ALA A 98 -5.20 13.10 10.68
CA ALA A 98 -6.51 13.75 10.75
C ALA A 98 -7.55 12.87 11.45
N HIS A 99 -7.41 11.54 11.33
CA HIS A 99 -8.32 10.56 11.92
C HIS A 99 -7.85 10.04 13.30
N GLY A 100 -6.77 10.59 13.85
CA GLY A 100 -6.24 10.18 15.16
C GLY A 100 -5.67 8.75 15.19
N MET A 101 -5.23 8.25 14.05
CA MET A 101 -4.74 6.89 13.83
C MET A 101 -3.21 6.80 13.68
N LEU A 102 -2.49 7.92 13.78
CA LEU A 102 -1.04 7.85 14.00
C LEU A 102 -0.80 7.35 15.43
N GLU A 103 -0.36 6.10 15.57
CA GLU A 103 0.05 5.61 16.88
C GLU A 103 1.21 6.43 17.44
N SER A 104 1.05 6.81 18.71
CA SER A 104 2.13 7.33 19.54
C SER A 104 2.99 6.15 20.02
N GLY A 105 3.95 5.70 19.22
CA GLY A 105 5.17 5.01 19.67
C GLY A 105 5.04 3.69 20.46
N LYS A 106 5.52 2.62 19.81
CA LYS A 106 6.13 1.38 20.35
C LYS A 106 5.18 0.36 21.02
N PRO A 107 5.21 -0.93 20.62
CA PRO A 107 4.65 -1.98 21.47
C PRO A 107 5.46 -2.03 22.76
N ASP A 108 4.75 -2.01 23.88
CA ASP A 108 5.32 -2.22 25.21
C ASP A 108 6.18 -3.49 25.21
N GLY A 109 7.45 -3.32 25.57
CA GLY A 109 8.25 -4.43 26.06
C GLY A 109 7.61 -4.96 27.33
N GLY A 110 6.94 -6.11 27.24
CA GLY A 110 6.23 -6.73 28.36
C GLY A 110 6.42 -8.24 28.37
N ALA A 111 7.31 -8.68 29.27
CA ALA A 111 7.62 -10.03 29.75
C ALA A 111 8.32 -11.01 28.80
#